data_AF-A0AAD8SMB1-F1
#
_entry.id   AF-A0AAD8SMB1-F1
#
_cell.length_a   1.000
_cell.length_b   1.000
_cell.length_c   1.000
_cell.angle_alpha   90.00
_cell.angle_beta   90.00
_cell.angle_gamma   90.00
#
_symmetry.space_group_name_H-M   'P 1'
#
loop_
_entity.id
_entity.type
_entity.pdbx_description
1 polymer ?
#
loop_
_entity_poly.entity_id
_entity_poly.type
_entity_poly.pdbx_seq_one_letter_code
_entity_poly.pdbx_strand_id
1 'polypeptide(L)'
;MADQYKVSAAIVAESEKRSFVFKIHGYSKLKELLKNGECVASPHFSVEGHNWFLRFYPKGYLEYHGAFICLLLDAVDDKSYVNAEASDICVLGDDGLPAPSLVGTLFSSVHSTYLGYNILREELDQQLGDIIDEDGCLSIKCDLIIKKDIQSEETIGNQFVLVPPSDLHRHFGNLLESMVGADVTFHVGGEKFLAHKFVLAARSSVFNAELLGAMKESVGTPIVIHEMEPDVFKSLLHFIYTDSLPVLEMACNQGEARPDVAMASHLLVAADRYNVERLKLICEHKLCSRIDANMVATSLVLAQQHNCNGLKEACLQFLSSPSNLEAVVLTDGYDYLKLSCPSVLKELIARLLPVEMKAAKDIVMAI
;
A
#
# COMPACT_ATOMS: atom_id res chain seq x y z
N MET A 1 52.43 -9.23 -24.71
CA MET A 1 51.01 -9.56 -24.48
C MET A 1 50.87 -9.78 -22.99
N ALA A 2 50.26 -8.84 -22.29
CA ALA A 2 49.93 -9.00 -20.88
C ALA A 2 48.50 -9.55 -20.83
N ASP A 3 48.36 -10.84 -20.52
CA ASP A 3 47.05 -11.43 -20.26
C ASP A 3 46.58 -10.93 -18.89
N GLN A 4 45.58 -10.06 -18.94
CA GLN A 4 44.92 -9.50 -17.77
C GLN A 4 43.96 -10.57 -17.23
N TYR A 5 44.31 -11.18 -16.10
CA TYR A 5 43.44 -12.07 -15.36
C TYR A 5 42.17 -11.30 -14.94
N LYS A 6 41.02 -11.69 -15.49
CA LYS A 6 39.72 -11.17 -15.08
C LYS A 6 39.30 -11.91 -13.81
N VAL A 7 39.61 -11.34 -12.65
CA VAL A 7 39.03 -11.79 -11.38
C VAL A 7 37.69 -11.08 -11.22
N SER A 8 36.60 -11.83 -11.35
CA SER A 8 35.26 -11.37 -11.00
C SER A 8 34.95 -11.81 -9.56
N ALA A 9 34.91 -10.87 -8.63
CA ALA A 9 34.29 -11.09 -7.32
C ALA A 9 32.83 -10.63 -7.41
N ALA A 10 31.89 -11.56 -7.21
CA ALA A 10 30.49 -11.24 -6.98
C ALA A 10 30.24 -11.37 -5.48
N ILE A 11 29.85 -10.28 -4.83
CA ILE A 11 29.28 -10.34 -3.48
C ILE A 11 27.87 -10.87 -3.65
N VAL A 12 27.64 -12.12 -3.27
CA VAL A 12 26.29 -12.67 -3.12
C VAL A 12 25.78 -12.17 -1.78
N ALA A 13 24.73 -11.35 -1.78
CA ALA A 13 24.04 -11.02 -0.54
C ALA A 13 23.43 -12.31 0.02
N GLU A 14 23.95 -12.81 1.14
CA GLU A 14 23.34 -13.93 1.86
C GLU A 14 22.04 -13.44 2.48
N SER A 15 20.91 -13.85 1.89
CA SER A 15 19.60 -13.78 2.53
C SER A 15 19.28 -15.14 3.16
N GLU A 16 19.11 -15.18 4.48
CA GLU A 16 18.67 -16.39 5.17
C GLU A 16 17.14 -16.41 5.22
N LYS A 17 16.54 -17.47 4.68
CA LYS A 17 15.09 -17.72 4.73
C LYS A 17 14.79 -18.58 5.95
N ARG A 18 13.90 -18.12 6.84
CA ARG A 18 13.41 -18.92 7.97
C ARG A 18 11.92 -19.18 7.88
N SER A 19 11.56 -20.45 8.06
CA SER A 19 10.17 -20.90 8.08
C SER A 19 9.64 -21.02 9.51
N PHE A 20 8.47 -20.46 9.76
CA PHE A 20 7.70 -20.63 10.99
C PHE A 20 6.32 -21.19 10.67
N VAL A 21 5.81 -22.11 11.50
CA VAL A 21 4.47 -22.69 11.33
C VAL A 21 3.62 -22.36 12.55
N PHE A 22 2.56 -21.60 12.34
CA PHE A 22 1.55 -21.29 13.34
C PHE A 22 0.39 -22.29 13.27
N LYS A 23 0.23 -23.06 14.36
CA LYS A 23 -0.84 -24.05 14.51
C LYS A 23 -1.99 -23.50 15.34
N ILE A 24 -3.19 -23.42 14.75
CA ILE A 24 -4.41 -22.93 15.38
C ILE A 24 -5.32 -24.12 15.68
N HIS A 25 -5.26 -24.60 16.92
CA HIS A 25 -6.05 -25.73 17.38
C HIS A 25 -7.54 -25.35 17.52
N GLY A 26 -8.43 -26.25 17.07
CA GLY A 26 -9.87 -26.07 17.22
C GLY A 26 -10.43 -24.91 16.40
N TYR A 27 -9.87 -24.67 15.21
CA TYR A 27 -10.23 -23.54 14.35
C TYR A 27 -11.75 -23.42 14.11
N SER A 28 -12.45 -24.55 13.90
CA SER A 28 -13.90 -24.57 13.68
C SER A 28 -14.73 -23.99 14.84
N LYS A 29 -14.24 -24.09 16.09
CA LYS A 29 -14.88 -23.44 17.25
C LYS A 29 -14.43 -22.00 17.40
N LEU A 30 -13.14 -21.76 17.16
CA LEU A 30 -12.51 -20.44 17.28
C LEU A 30 -13.15 -19.42 16.32
N LYS A 31 -13.43 -19.83 15.08
CA LYS A 31 -14.05 -18.97 14.07
C LYS A 31 -15.48 -18.56 14.42
N GLU A 32 -16.19 -19.32 15.25
CA GLU A 32 -17.52 -18.95 15.74
C GLU A 32 -17.43 -17.98 16.93
N LEU A 33 -16.51 -18.25 17.85
CA LEU A 33 -16.34 -17.51 19.11
C LEU A 33 -15.81 -16.09 18.91
N LEU A 34 -14.77 -15.93 18.08
CA LEU A 34 -14.12 -14.63 17.91
C LEU A 34 -15.00 -13.69 17.10
N LYS A 35 -15.08 -12.44 17.54
CA LYS A 35 -15.75 -11.35 16.81
C LYS A 35 -14.79 -10.72 15.80
N ASN A 36 -15.35 -9.89 14.93
CA ASN A 36 -14.52 -9.04 14.08
C ASN A 36 -13.60 -8.17 14.95
N GLY A 37 -12.34 -8.00 14.53
CA GLY A 37 -11.31 -7.29 15.27
C GLY A 37 -10.63 -8.10 16.37
N GLU A 38 -11.15 -9.27 16.75
CA GLU A 38 -10.48 -10.17 17.68
C GLU A 38 -9.55 -11.15 16.92
N CYS A 39 -8.36 -11.40 17.48
CA CYS A 39 -7.38 -12.33 16.90
C CYS A 39 -6.87 -13.36 17.90
N VAL A 40 -6.19 -14.35 17.32
CA VAL A 40 -5.22 -15.20 18.02
C VAL A 40 -3.82 -14.81 17.57
N ALA A 41 -2.89 -14.71 18.51
CA ALA A 41 -1.48 -14.47 18.22
C ALA A 41 -0.68 -15.77 18.32
N SER A 42 0.32 -15.93 17.47
CA SER A 42 1.32 -16.98 17.58
C SER A 42 2.26 -16.72 18.76
N PRO A 43 2.96 -17.76 19.26
CA PRO A 43 4.17 -17.54 20.05
C PRO A 43 5.17 -16.68 19.28
N HIS A 44 6.02 -15.95 20.02
CA HIS A 44 7.09 -15.19 19.41
C HIS A 44 8.14 -16.14 18.83
N PHE A 45 8.68 -15.79 17.66
CA PHE A 45 9.76 -16.51 17.02
C PHE A 45 10.86 -15.55 16.58
N SER A 46 12.11 -15.99 16.62
CA SER A 46 13.26 -15.14 16.33
C SER A 46 13.86 -15.45 14.95
N VAL A 47 14.08 -14.41 14.16
CA VAL A 47 14.78 -14.47 12.87
C VAL A 47 15.83 -13.37 12.86
N GLU A 48 17.10 -13.74 12.66
CA GLU A 48 18.27 -12.82 12.69
C GLU A 48 18.31 -11.88 13.91
N GLY A 49 17.94 -12.38 15.10
CA GLY A 49 17.98 -11.60 16.34
C GLY A 49 16.79 -10.67 16.58
N HIS A 50 15.84 -10.61 15.65
CA HIS A 50 14.57 -9.90 15.81
C HIS A 50 13.45 -10.86 16.20
N ASN A 51 12.60 -10.45 17.12
CA ASN A 51 11.42 -11.22 17.53
C ASN A 51 10.19 -10.81 16.72
N TRP A 52 9.46 -11.81 16.26
CA TRP A 52 8.28 -11.67 15.41
C TRP A 52 7.12 -12.50 15.97
N PHE A 53 5.90 -12.11 15.65
CA PHE A 53 4.71 -12.91 15.92
C PHE A 53 3.64 -12.65 14.86
N LEU A 54 2.79 -13.66 14.65
CA LEU A 54 1.71 -13.62 13.67
C LEU A 54 0.38 -13.43 14.38
N ARG A 55 -0.43 -12.45 13.97
CA ARG A 55 -1.81 -12.27 14.40
C ARG A 55 -2.77 -12.79 13.32
N PHE A 56 -3.69 -13.66 13.73
CA PHE A 56 -4.72 -14.24 12.89
C PHE A 56 -6.11 -13.76 13.31
N TYR A 57 -6.78 -13.04 12.40
CA TYR A 57 -8.14 -12.53 12.59
C TYR A 57 -9.10 -13.35 11.73
N PRO A 58 -9.82 -14.35 12.28
CA PRO A 58 -10.73 -15.20 11.51
C PRO A 58 -11.94 -14.43 10.98
N LYS A 59 -12.25 -13.27 11.57
CA LYS A 59 -13.34 -12.41 11.11
C LYS A 59 -12.89 -11.06 10.53
N GLY A 60 -11.62 -10.94 10.19
CA GLY A 60 -11.02 -9.70 9.73
C GLY A 60 -10.58 -8.81 10.91
N TYR A 61 -9.60 -7.95 10.64
CA TYR A 61 -9.01 -7.05 11.63
C TYR A 61 -9.89 -5.83 11.96
N LEU A 62 -10.69 -5.38 10.99
CA LEU A 62 -11.56 -4.20 11.11
C LEU A 62 -12.97 -4.58 10.65
N GLU A 63 -14.00 -3.85 11.08
CA GLU A 63 -15.43 -4.22 10.90
C GLU A 63 -15.82 -4.53 9.44
N TYR A 64 -15.23 -3.84 8.47
CA TYR A 64 -15.46 -4.04 7.03
C TYR A 64 -14.62 -5.16 6.39
N HIS A 65 -13.66 -5.74 7.12
CA HIS A 65 -12.95 -6.97 6.72
C HIS A 65 -13.75 -8.24 7.05
N GLY A 66 -15.04 -8.14 7.38
CA GLY A 66 -15.86 -9.29 7.75
C GLY A 66 -15.89 -10.43 6.71
N ALA A 67 -15.66 -10.15 5.43
CA ALA A 67 -15.56 -11.18 4.39
C ALA A 67 -14.18 -11.88 4.32
N PHE A 68 -13.18 -11.37 5.04
CA PHE A 68 -11.79 -11.81 4.96
C PHE A 68 -11.28 -12.39 6.27
N ILE A 69 -10.29 -13.25 6.13
CA ILE A 69 -9.38 -13.64 7.20
C ILE A 69 -8.12 -12.80 7.03
N CYS A 70 -7.64 -12.19 8.11
CA CYS A 70 -6.47 -11.31 8.08
C CYS A 70 -5.31 -11.94 8.85
N LEU A 71 -4.13 -11.93 8.22
CA LEU A 71 -2.86 -12.34 8.80
C LEU A 71 -1.95 -11.12 8.86
N LEU A 72 -1.51 -10.75 10.07
CA LEU A 72 -0.54 -9.68 10.28
C LEU A 72 0.72 -10.27 10.90
N LEU A 73 1.88 -10.02 10.30
CA LEU A 73 3.18 -10.30 10.89
C LEU A 73 3.73 -9.02 11.50
N ASP A 74 3.97 -9.06 12.81
CA ASP A 74 4.45 -7.93 13.59
C ASP A 74 5.84 -8.22 14.15
N ALA A 75 6.71 -7.20 14.12
CA ALA A 75 7.94 -7.22 14.90
C ALA A 75 7.62 -6.83 16.35
N VAL A 76 8.12 -7.60 17.32
CA VAL A 76 8.01 -7.30 18.76
C VAL A 76 8.86 -6.09 19.13
N ASP A 77 9.98 -5.91 18.43
CA ASP A 77 10.89 -4.80 18.65
C ASP A 77 10.45 -3.59 17.81
N ASP A 78 9.73 -2.68 18.46
CA ASP A 78 9.30 -1.35 17.94
C ASP A 78 10.49 -0.44 17.53
N LYS A 79 11.73 -0.97 17.53
CA LYS A 79 12.99 -0.23 17.53
C LYS A 79 13.89 -0.38 16.32
N SER A 80 13.49 -1.11 15.29
CA SER A 80 14.26 -1.18 14.05
C SER A 80 13.32 -1.38 12.88
N TYR A 81 13.37 -0.48 11.89
CA TYR A 81 12.87 -0.76 10.56
C TYR A 81 13.68 -1.93 10.01
N VAL A 82 13.23 -3.15 10.27
CA VAL A 82 13.85 -4.33 9.66
C VAL A 82 13.40 -4.33 8.20
N ASN A 83 14.36 -4.23 7.28
CA ASN A 83 14.12 -4.28 5.84
C ASN A 83 13.75 -5.72 5.44
N ALA A 84 12.54 -6.13 5.78
CA ALA A 84 11.94 -7.40 5.36
C ALA A 84 11.31 -7.17 3.98
N GLU A 85 11.86 -7.76 2.94
CA GLU A 85 11.40 -7.50 1.56
C GLU A 85 10.28 -8.43 1.12
N ALA A 86 10.20 -9.65 1.68
CA ALA A 86 9.10 -10.56 1.39
C ALA A 86 9.03 -11.65 2.45
N SER A 87 7.81 -11.97 2.85
CA SER A 87 7.53 -13.26 3.45
C SER A 87 6.42 -13.99 2.72
N ASP A 88 6.69 -15.21 2.27
CA ASP A 88 5.64 -16.05 1.70
C ASP A 88 4.81 -16.60 2.87
N ILE A 89 3.50 -16.36 2.84
CA ILE A 89 2.55 -17.02 3.71
C ILE A 89 1.79 -18.04 2.90
N CYS A 90 1.64 -19.25 3.45
CA CYS A 90 0.74 -20.24 2.90
C CYS A 90 -0.03 -20.96 4.01
N VAL A 91 -1.28 -21.25 3.73
CA VAL A 91 -2.04 -22.24 4.50
C VAL A 91 -1.55 -23.62 4.07
N LEU A 92 -1.27 -24.49 5.03
CA LEU A 92 -0.86 -25.87 4.76
C LEU A 92 -2.10 -26.78 4.73
N GLY A 93 -2.09 -27.73 3.80
CA GLY A 93 -3.01 -28.86 3.76
C GLY A 93 -2.80 -29.81 4.94
N ASP A 94 -3.72 -30.76 5.10
CA ASP A 94 -3.60 -31.89 6.02
C ASP A 94 -2.36 -32.78 5.71
N ASP A 95 -1.95 -32.81 4.44
CA ASP A 95 -0.73 -33.42 3.93
C ASP A 95 0.56 -32.65 4.25
N GLY A 96 0.44 -31.46 4.86
CA GLY A 96 1.54 -30.56 5.20
C GLY A 96 2.13 -29.80 4.00
N LEU A 97 1.52 -29.90 2.81
CA LEU A 97 1.92 -29.16 1.62
C LEU A 97 1.18 -27.81 1.53
N PRO A 98 1.76 -26.78 0.90
CA PRO A 98 1.06 -25.51 0.69
C PRO A 98 -0.21 -25.69 -0.15
N ALA A 99 -1.35 -25.19 0.34
CA ALA A 99 -2.58 -25.10 -0.43
C ALA A 99 -2.40 -24.06 -1.56
N PRO A 100 -2.39 -24.45 -2.85
CA PRO A 100 -1.93 -23.58 -3.95
C PRO A 100 -2.72 -22.28 -4.14
N SER A 101 -3.99 -22.28 -3.75
CA SER A 101 -4.93 -21.15 -3.83
C SER A 101 -4.84 -20.18 -2.63
N LEU A 102 -4.09 -20.54 -1.60
CA LEU A 102 -3.97 -19.81 -0.32
C LEU A 102 -2.53 -19.39 -0.03
N VAL A 103 -1.77 -19.11 -1.09
CA VAL A 103 -0.41 -18.60 -1.03
C VAL A 103 -0.43 -17.10 -1.28
N GLY A 104 0.19 -16.34 -0.38
CA GLY A 104 0.29 -14.90 -0.45
C GLY A 104 1.70 -14.41 -0.15
N THR A 105 2.10 -13.32 -0.79
CA THR A 105 3.31 -12.61 -0.41
C THR A 105 2.95 -11.44 0.48
N LEU A 106 3.54 -11.40 1.66
CA LEU A 106 3.47 -10.27 2.58
C LEU A 106 4.39 -9.15 2.05
N PHE A 107 3.82 -7.98 1.75
CA PHE A 107 4.58 -6.83 1.24
C PHE A 107 4.91 -5.85 2.36
N SER A 108 6.17 -5.39 2.41
CA SER A 108 6.56 -4.26 3.25
C SER A 108 6.25 -2.95 2.55
N SER A 109 5.49 -2.09 3.23
CA SER A 109 5.54 -0.67 2.98
C SER A 109 6.81 -0.17 3.69
N VAL A 110 7.61 0.65 3.02
CA VAL A 110 8.89 1.20 3.54
C VAL A 110 8.70 1.93 4.90
N HIS A 111 7.47 2.14 5.37
CA HIS A 111 7.14 2.81 6.64
C HIS A 111 6.08 2.06 7.50
N SER A 112 5.80 0.77 7.28
CA SER A 112 4.89 0.00 8.17
C SER A 112 5.67 -0.84 9.18
N THR A 113 5.17 -0.91 10.42
CA THR A 113 5.68 -1.78 11.49
C THR A 113 5.18 -3.22 11.40
N TYR A 114 4.35 -3.53 10.41
CA TYR A 114 3.75 -4.84 10.19
C TYR A 114 3.59 -5.15 8.70
N LEU A 115 3.55 -6.44 8.37
CA LEU A 115 3.22 -6.97 7.05
C LEU A 115 1.86 -7.67 7.10
N GLY A 116 0.99 -7.43 6.12
CA GLY A 116 -0.38 -7.98 6.13
C GLY A 116 -0.76 -8.78 4.88
N TYR A 117 -1.51 -9.86 5.06
CA TYR A 117 -2.12 -10.67 3.99
C TYR A 117 -3.59 -10.97 4.32
N ASN A 118 -4.46 -10.85 3.32
CA ASN A 118 -5.89 -11.12 3.46
C ASN A 118 -6.28 -12.29 2.56
N ILE A 119 -7.06 -13.21 3.12
CA ILE A 119 -7.63 -14.38 2.42
C ILE A 119 -9.14 -14.21 2.41
N LEU A 120 -9.82 -14.46 1.29
CA LEU A 120 -11.27 -14.50 1.29
C LEU A 120 -11.74 -15.66 2.17
N ARG A 121 -12.60 -15.37 3.15
CA ARG A 121 -13.05 -16.39 4.09
C ARG A 121 -13.75 -17.55 3.37
N GLU A 122 -14.52 -17.23 2.34
CA GLU A 122 -15.20 -18.23 1.52
C GLU A 122 -14.22 -19.19 0.84
N GLU A 123 -13.08 -18.71 0.33
CA GLU A 123 -12.03 -19.56 -0.28
C GLU A 123 -11.40 -20.51 0.74
N LEU A 124 -11.22 -20.06 1.98
CA LEU A 124 -10.73 -20.91 3.07
C LEU A 124 -11.80 -21.93 3.51
N ASP A 125 -13.06 -21.50 3.65
CA ASP A 125 -14.16 -22.36 4.08
C ASP A 125 -14.49 -23.44 3.03
N GLN A 126 -14.35 -23.16 1.74
CA GLN A 126 -14.52 -24.15 0.66
C GLN A 126 -13.45 -25.26 0.69
N GLN A 127 -12.25 -24.96 1.19
CA GLN A 127 -11.13 -25.89 1.25
C GLN A 127 -10.92 -26.46 2.66
N LEU A 128 -11.85 -26.21 3.59
CA LEU A 128 -11.69 -26.54 5.00
C LEU A 128 -11.43 -28.03 5.26
N GLY A 129 -11.98 -28.90 4.41
CA GLY A 129 -11.77 -30.35 4.51
C GLY A 129 -10.34 -30.79 4.21
N ASP A 130 -9.61 -30.04 3.39
CA ASP A 130 -8.27 -30.38 2.92
C ASP A 130 -7.16 -29.64 3.70
N ILE A 131 -7.51 -28.65 4.52
CA ILE A 131 -6.55 -27.78 5.26
C ILE A 131 -6.63 -27.92 6.78
N ILE A 132 -7.60 -28.67 7.29
CA ILE A 132 -7.74 -28.97 8.70
C ILE A 132 -7.25 -30.40 8.92
N ASP A 133 -6.25 -30.56 9.77
CA ASP A 133 -5.73 -31.89 10.10
C ASP A 133 -6.72 -32.72 10.94
N GLU A 134 -6.39 -33.99 11.16
CA GLU A 134 -7.22 -34.93 11.95
C GLU A 134 -7.52 -34.44 13.38
N ASP A 135 -6.67 -33.56 13.92
CA ASP A 135 -6.80 -32.96 15.26
C ASP A 135 -7.64 -31.66 15.24
N GLY A 136 -8.15 -31.25 14.09
CA GLY A 136 -8.94 -30.02 13.95
C GLY A 136 -8.11 -28.75 13.94
N CYS A 137 -6.83 -28.84 13.56
CA CYS A 137 -5.88 -27.74 13.56
C CYS A 137 -5.70 -27.13 12.16
N LEU A 138 -5.75 -25.81 12.08
CA LEU A 138 -5.35 -25.04 10.90
C LEU A 138 -3.86 -24.68 11.02
N SER A 139 -3.07 -24.99 9.98
CA SER A 139 -1.63 -24.69 9.97
C SER A 139 -1.31 -23.59 8.97
N ILE A 140 -0.67 -22.52 9.43
CA ILE A 140 -0.23 -21.39 8.60
C ILE A 140 1.30 -21.35 8.63
N LYS A 141 1.93 -21.50 7.48
CA LYS A 141 3.36 -21.36 7.31
C LYS A 141 3.69 -19.94 6.88
N CYS A 142 4.68 -19.34 7.53
CA CYS A 142 5.25 -18.05 7.19
C CYS A 142 6.75 -18.22 6.96
N ASP A 143 7.20 -17.83 5.77
CA ASP A 143 8.58 -17.87 5.35
C ASP A 143 9.15 -16.46 5.38
N LEU A 144 9.93 -16.11 6.39
CA LEU A 144 10.49 -14.76 6.55
C LEU A 144 11.89 -14.66 5.97
N ILE A 145 12.11 -13.66 5.11
CA ILE A 145 13.42 -13.30 4.55
C ILE A 145 13.76 -11.88 5.01
N ILE A 146 14.85 -11.77 5.79
CA ILE A 146 15.41 -10.47 6.18
C ILE A 146 16.59 -10.19 5.25
N LYS A 147 16.55 -9.08 4.52
CA LYS A 147 17.74 -8.63 3.78
C LYS A 147 18.70 -7.97 4.76
N LYS A 148 19.90 -8.53 4.87
CA LYS A 148 21.02 -7.80 5.47
C LYS A 148 21.34 -6.66 4.52
N ASP A 149 21.18 -5.42 4.99
CA ASP A 149 21.78 -4.29 4.29
C ASP A 149 23.27 -4.61 4.08
N ILE A 150 23.80 -4.25 2.92
CA ILE A 150 25.24 -4.35 2.65
C ILE A 150 25.94 -3.36 3.58
N GLN A 151 26.18 -3.77 4.81
CA GLN A 151 27.02 -3.05 5.75
C GLN A 151 28.44 -3.56 5.50
N SER A 152 29.30 -2.69 4.98
CA SER A 152 30.74 -2.90 4.99
C SER A 152 31.19 -3.33 6.39
N GLU A 153 32.03 -4.36 6.50
CA GLU A 153 32.54 -4.96 7.75
C GLU A 153 33.24 -3.99 8.73
N GLU A 154 33.33 -2.69 8.44
CA GLU A 154 33.94 -1.70 9.32
C GLU A 154 33.10 -1.35 10.58
N THR A 155 31.83 -1.75 10.70
CA THR A 155 30.97 -1.30 11.81
C THR A 155 30.58 -2.38 12.84
N ILE A 156 31.09 -3.62 12.73
CA ILE A 156 30.75 -4.69 13.70
C ILE A 156 31.68 -4.68 14.93
N GLY A 157 32.70 -3.81 14.94
CA GLY A 157 33.69 -3.78 16.02
C GLY A 157 33.29 -3.08 17.32
N ASN A 158 32.25 -2.23 17.38
CA ASN A 158 32.03 -1.34 18.53
C ASN A 158 30.59 -0.78 18.71
N GLN A 159 29.54 -1.61 18.76
CA GLN A 159 28.21 -1.14 19.22
C GLN A 159 27.91 -1.62 20.65
N PHE A 160 28.37 -0.85 21.64
CA PHE A 160 27.99 -1.00 23.05
C PHE A 160 26.70 -0.22 23.41
N VAL A 161 26.14 0.53 22.46
CA VAL A 161 25.02 1.44 22.67
C VAL A 161 23.97 1.21 21.59
N LEU A 162 22.74 0.92 22.02
CA LEU A 162 21.57 0.82 21.14
C LEU A 162 21.01 2.21 20.88
N VAL A 163 20.94 2.63 19.60
CA VAL A 163 20.29 3.87 19.18
C VAL A 163 18.82 3.57 18.88
N PRO A 164 17.84 4.20 19.56
CA PRO A 164 16.42 4.00 19.25
C PRO A 164 16.06 4.59 17.86
N PRO A 165 14.97 4.11 17.23
CA PRO A 165 14.52 4.64 15.94
C PRO A 165 14.05 6.09 16.08
N SER A 166 13.93 6.77 14.94
CA SER A 166 13.39 8.13 14.91
C SER A 166 11.92 8.16 15.32
N ASP A 167 11.60 8.98 16.33
CA ASP A 167 10.24 9.27 16.78
C ASP A 167 9.76 10.66 16.31
N LEU A 168 10.47 11.26 15.34
CA LEU A 168 10.16 12.57 14.79
C LEU A 168 8.72 12.66 14.25
N HIS A 169 8.27 11.62 13.55
CA HIS A 169 6.91 11.52 13.01
C HIS A 169 5.86 11.64 14.12
N ARG A 170 6.09 11.02 15.28
CA ARG A 170 5.19 11.08 16.44
C ARG A 170 5.21 12.47 17.08
N HIS A 171 6.38 13.10 17.20
CA HIS A 171 6.49 14.45 17.73
C HIS A 171 5.74 15.48 16.87
N PHE A 172 5.85 15.40 15.55
CA PHE A 172 5.07 16.25 14.65
C PHE A 172 3.59 15.87 14.60
N GLY A 173 3.23 14.58 14.69
CA GLY A 173 1.85 14.15 14.86
C GLY A 173 1.19 14.77 16.10
N ASN A 174 1.85 14.70 17.25
CA ASN A 174 1.40 15.34 18.50
C ASN A 174 1.31 16.86 18.38
N LEU A 175 2.18 17.50 17.58
CA LEU A 175 2.11 18.93 17.30
C LEU A 175 0.85 19.28 16.50
N LEU A 176 0.51 18.47 15.50
CA LEU A 176 -0.73 18.62 14.74
C LEU A 176 -1.97 18.40 15.63
N GLU A 177 -1.97 17.40 16.51
CA GLU A 177 -3.13 17.11 17.38
C GLU A 177 -3.34 18.16 18.46
N SER A 178 -2.25 18.62 19.10
CA SER A 178 -2.33 19.58 20.20
C SER A 178 -2.63 21.01 19.73
N MET A 179 -2.41 21.31 18.44
CA MET A 179 -2.59 22.62 17.83
C MET A 179 -1.77 23.75 18.49
N VAL A 180 -0.79 23.41 19.32
CA VAL A 180 0.03 24.37 20.06
C VAL A 180 0.92 25.13 19.08
N GLY A 181 0.72 26.45 18.99
CA GLY A 181 1.51 27.31 18.10
C GLY A 181 1.01 27.35 16.66
N ALA A 182 -0.20 26.84 16.38
CA ALA A 182 -0.82 26.95 15.07
C ALA A 182 -0.96 28.41 14.63
N ASP A 183 -0.51 28.72 13.42
CA ASP A 183 -0.39 30.08 12.87
C ASP A 183 -1.09 30.24 11.50
N VAL A 184 -1.80 29.20 11.05
CA VAL A 184 -2.67 29.20 9.87
C VAL A 184 -3.97 28.44 10.16
N THR A 185 -5.05 28.88 9.51
CA THR A 185 -6.36 28.24 9.54
C THR A 185 -6.83 27.95 8.12
N PHE A 186 -7.31 26.73 7.88
CA PHE A 186 -7.99 26.34 6.64
C PHE A 186 -9.47 26.09 6.90
N HIS A 187 -10.32 26.45 5.94
CA HIS A 187 -11.72 26.04 5.88
C HIS A 187 -11.93 25.09 4.71
N VAL A 188 -12.37 23.87 4.99
CA VAL A 188 -12.55 22.80 4.00
C VAL A 188 -13.88 22.13 4.26
N GLY A 189 -14.78 22.11 3.27
CA GLY A 189 -16.09 21.46 3.40
C GLY A 189 -16.95 21.95 4.59
N GLY A 190 -16.73 23.17 5.09
CA GLY A 190 -17.41 23.71 6.29
C GLY A 190 -16.71 23.40 7.61
N GLU A 191 -15.65 22.58 7.60
CA GLU A 191 -14.81 22.29 8.76
C GLU A 191 -13.59 23.22 8.83
N LYS A 192 -13.08 23.41 10.05
CA LYS A 192 -11.94 24.28 10.34
C LYS A 192 -10.74 23.44 10.75
N PHE A 193 -9.61 23.65 10.08
CA PHE A 193 -8.34 22.98 10.34
C PHE A 193 -7.28 24.00 10.74
N LEU A 194 -6.63 23.78 11.88
CA LEU A 194 -5.49 24.56 12.35
C LEU A 194 -4.19 23.84 11.97
N ALA A 195 -3.16 24.59 11.61
CA ALA A 195 -1.87 24.03 11.21
C ALA A 195 -0.71 25.04 11.38
N HIS A 196 0.49 24.64 10.96
CA HIS A 196 1.75 25.36 11.11
C HIS A 196 2.37 25.67 9.74
N LYS A 197 2.53 26.94 9.40
CA LYS A 197 2.99 27.40 8.07
C LYS A 197 4.32 26.78 7.65
N PHE A 198 5.30 26.77 8.55
CA PHE A 198 6.65 26.27 8.22
C PHE A 198 6.70 24.75 8.03
N VAL A 199 5.85 23.99 8.74
CA VAL A 199 5.76 22.54 8.53
C VAL A 199 5.16 22.26 7.15
N LEU A 200 4.06 22.94 6.80
CA LEU A 200 3.42 22.81 5.49
C LEU A 200 4.35 23.23 4.35
N ALA A 201 5.00 24.39 4.48
CA ALA A 201 5.91 24.92 3.48
C ALA A 201 7.14 24.03 3.26
N ALA A 202 7.68 23.41 4.31
CA ALA A 202 8.81 22.49 4.18
C ALA A 202 8.45 21.20 3.42
N ARG A 203 7.17 20.82 3.40
CA ARG A 203 6.68 19.52 2.92
C ARG A 203 5.86 19.61 1.63
N SER A 204 5.52 20.81 1.20
CA SER A 204 4.77 21.10 -0.02
C SER A 204 5.26 22.40 -0.64
N SER A 205 5.74 22.33 -1.88
CA SER A 205 6.16 23.54 -2.61
C SER A 205 4.98 24.49 -2.87
N VAL A 206 3.77 23.96 -2.99
CA VAL A 206 2.54 24.74 -3.19
C VAL A 206 2.21 25.52 -1.93
N PHE A 207 2.19 24.87 -0.76
CA PHE A 207 2.03 25.57 0.52
C PHE A 207 3.18 26.54 0.80
N ASN A 208 4.41 26.23 0.38
CA ASN A 208 5.52 27.17 0.50
C ASN A 208 5.25 28.47 -0.28
N ALA A 209 4.80 28.34 -1.53
CA ALA A 209 4.47 29.50 -2.36
C ALA A 209 3.26 30.28 -1.80
N GLU A 210 2.21 29.57 -1.39
CA GLU A 210 0.95 30.15 -0.90
C GLU A 210 1.12 30.84 0.47
N LEU A 211 1.85 30.23 1.40
CA LEU A 211 1.96 30.70 2.78
C LEU A 211 3.17 31.64 2.99
N LEU A 212 4.27 31.43 2.25
CA LEU A 212 5.53 32.14 2.46
C LEU A 212 5.95 33.00 1.26
N GLY A 213 5.29 32.89 0.10
CA GLY A 213 5.61 33.64 -1.12
C GLY A 213 5.30 35.13 -1.06
N ALA A 214 5.60 35.87 -2.14
CA ALA A 214 5.49 37.34 -2.17
C ALA A 214 4.05 37.88 -2.12
N MET A 215 3.05 37.05 -2.44
CA MET A 215 1.62 37.35 -2.37
C MET A 215 0.98 36.76 -1.11
N LYS A 216 1.63 36.92 0.05
CA LYS A 216 1.09 36.40 1.32
C LYS A 216 -0.36 36.83 1.50
N GLU A 217 -1.24 35.86 1.71
CA GLU A 217 -2.53 36.16 2.32
C GLU A 217 -2.29 36.91 3.63
N SER A 218 -3.12 37.93 3.88
CA SER A 218 -2.97 38.78 5.05
C SER A 218 -2.98 37.94 6.33
N VAL A 219 -2.08 38.28 7.26
CA VAL A 219 -1.94 37.59 8.54
C VAL A 219 -3.31 37.55 9.23
N GLY A 220 -3.83 36.34 9.45
CA GLY A 220 -5.09 36.11 10.17
C GLY A 220 -6.31 35.80 9.29
N THR A 221 -6.18 35.83 7.96
CA THR A 221 -7.28 35.40 7.07
C THR A 221 -7.28 33.87 6.95
N PRO A 222 -8.42 33.20 7.17
CA PRO A 222 -8.55 31.76 6.92
C PRO A 222 -8.49 31.45 5.43
N ILE A 223 -7.70 30.43 5.05
CA ILE A 223 -7.58 29.95 3.67
C ILE A 223 -8.75 29.02 3.37
N VAL A 224 -9.50 29.27 2.30
CA VAL A 224 -10.64 28.43 1.93
C VAL A 224 -10.23 27.44 0.84
N ILE A 225 -10.35 26.14 1.10
CA ILE A 225 -10.07 25.10 0.12
C ILE A 225 -11.40 24.60 -0.43
N HIS A 226 -11.63 24.91 -1.70
CA HIS A 226 -12.75 24.41 -2.48
C HIS A 226 -12.45 23.03 -3.07
N GLU A 227 -13.53 22.27 -3.31
CA GLU A 227 -13.49 20.98 -4.03
C GLU A 227 -12.58 19.93 -3.36
N MET A 228 -12.60 19.88 -2.03
CA MET A 228 -11.91 18.86 -1.25
C MET A 228 -12.79 18.47 -0.07
N GLU A 229 -12.90 17.17 0.17
CA GLU A 229 -13.59 16.64 1.34
C GLU A 229 -12.73 16.83 2.61
N PRO A 230 -13.35 17.13 3.76
CA PRO A 230 -12.62 17.33 5.02
C PRO A 230 -11.71 16.14 5.39
N ASP A 231 -12.17 14.91 5.19
CA ASP A 231 -11.40 13.70 5.50
C ASP A 231 -10.15 13.52 4.62
N VAL A 232 -10.25 13.92 3.35
CA VAL A 232 -9.11 13.92 2.42
C VAL A 232 -8.07 14.94 2.87
N PHE A 233 -8.52 16.15 3.24
CA PHE A 233 -7.62 17.19 3.73
C PHE A 233 -6.97 16.81 5.07
N LYS A 234 -7.73 16.21 5.99
CA LYS A 234 -7.23 15.66 7.25
C LYS A 234 -6.13 14.62 7.02
N SER A 235 -6.35 13.72 6.06
CA SER A 235 -5.36 12.69 5.68
C SER A 235 -4.10 13.29 5.06
N LEU A 236 -4.25 14.31 4.20
CA LEU A 236 -3.14 15.07 3.64
C LEU A 236 -2.31 15.76 4.73
N LEU A 237 -2.97 16.45 5.67
CA LEU A 237 -2.30 17.09 6.81
C LEU A 237 -1.56 16.05 7.65
N HIS A 238 -2.21 14.94 8.02
CA HIS A 238 -1.57 13.89 8.79
C HIS A 238 -0.28 13.39 8.11
N PHE A 239 -0.34 13.14 6.80
CA PHE A 239 0.83 12.71 6.04
C PHE A 239 1.93 13.76 5.99
N ILE A 240 1.59 15.05 5.84
CA ILE A 240 2.58 16.13 5.83
C ILE A 240 3.40 16.14 7.13
N TYR A 241 2.77 15.91 8.28
CA TYR A 241 3.42 15.94 9.59
C TYR A 241 4.15 14.63 9.94
N THR A 242 3.62 13.48 9.53
CA THR A 242 4.10 12.17 10.00
C THR A 242 4.80 11.33 8.94
N ASP A 243 4.74 11.75 7.67
CA ASP A 243 5.16 10.97 6.49
C ASP A 243 4.53 9.56 6.41
N SER A 244 3.42 9.38 7.13
CA SER A 244 2.66 8.14 7.23
C SER A 244 1.24 8.43 6.81
N LEU A 245 0.59 7.48 6.14
CA LEU A 245 -0.85 7.56 6.01
C LEU A 245 -1.42 7.30 7.41
N PRO A 246 -2.42 8.07 7.88
CA PRO A 246 -3.16 7.63 9.04
C PRO A 246 -3.65 6.22 8.72
N VAL A 247 -3.65 5.31 9.71
CA VAL A 247 -4.43 4.08 9.60
C VAL A 247 -5.75 4.52 9.01
N LEU A 248 -6.10 4.00 7.84
CA LEU A 248 -7.30 4.40 7.11
C LEU A 248 -8.51 4.04 8.00
N GLU A 249 -8.78 4.85 9.01
CA GLU A 249 -10.10 5.08 9.58
C GLU A 249 -10.85 5.79 8.46
N MET A 250 -11.22 4.98 7.47
CA MET A 250 -12.17 5.33 6.45
C MET A 250 -13.44 5.70 7.20
N ALA A 251 -13.68 6.99 7.35
CA ALA A 251 -14.97 7.50 7.77
C ALA A 251 -15.99 7.08 6.70
N CYS A 252 -16.58 5.91 6.89
CA CYS A 252 -17.73 5.46 6.14
C CYS A 252 -18.92 5.60 7.05
N ASN A 253 -19.63 6.70 6.88
CA ASN A 253 -21.06 6.67 7.13
C ASN A 253 -21.64 5.59 6.20
N GLN A 254 -21.95 4.44 6.78
CA GLN A 254 -22.91 3.42 6.34
C GLN A 254 -23.11 3.27 4.82
N GLY A 255 -22.49 2.23 4.23
CA GLY A 255 -23.24 1.37 3.31
C GLY A 255 -22.92 1.34 1.82
N GLU A 256 -21.89 2.01 1.28
CA GLU A 256 -21.59 1.95 -0.17
C GLU A 256 -20.09 1.74 -0.50
N ALA A 257 -19.83 1.32 -1.75
CA ALA A 257 -18.66 0.60 -2.27
C ALA A 257 -17.24 0.97 -1.75
N ARG A 258 -16.41 -0.07 -1.55
CA ARG A 258 -14.94 -0.11 -1.32
C ARG A 258 -14.28 1.26 -0.98
N PRO A 259 -14.49 1.77 0.24
CA PRO A 259 -14.07 3.11 0.66
C PRO A 259 -12.56 3.39 0.56
N ASP A 260 -11.73 2.34 0.59
CA ASP A 260 -10.28 2.41 0.38
C ASP A 260 -9.87 3.06 -0.95
N VAL A 261 -10.56 2.73 -2.05
CA VAL A 261 -10.14 3.11 -3.41
C VAL A 261 -10.58 4.53 -3.75
N ALA A 262 -11.80 4.90 -3.33
CA ALA A 262 -12.31 6.26 -3.48
C ALA A 262 -11.43 7.24 -2.71
N MET A 263 -11.14 6.95 -1.43
CA MET A 263 -10.23 7.77 -0.63
C MET A 263 -8.84 7.84 -1.25
N ALA A 264 -8.26 6.72 -1.71
CA ALA A 264 -6.95 6.74 -2.37
C ALA A 264 -6.95 7.59 -3.64
N SER A 265 -8.04 7.58 -4.42
CA SER A 265 -8.20 8.42 -5.61
C SER A 265 -8.25 9.89 -5.26
N HIS A 266 -9.11 10.29 -4.31
CA HIS A 266 -9.20 11.69 -3.86
C HIS A 266 -7.92 12.18 -3.20
N LEU A 267 -7.25 11.33 -2.43
CA LEU A 267 -5.97 11.67 -1.80
C LEU A 267 -4.84 11.77 -2.82
N LEU A 268 -4.87 10.99 -3.91
CA LEU A 268 -3.95 11.16 -5.05
C LEU A 268 -4.14 12.54 -5.69
N VAL A 269 -5.39 12.96 -5.95
CA VAL A 269 -5.68 14.30 -6.48
C VAL A 269 -5.17 15.39 -5.55
N ALA A 270 -5.40 15.25 -4.24
CA ALA A 270 -4.91 16.19 -3.24
C ALA A 270 -3.38 16.24 -3.17
N ALA A 271 -2.72 15.09 -3.22
CA ALA A 271 -1.27 14.98 -3.20
C ALA A 271 -0.63 15.63 -4.44
N ASP A 272 -1.23 15.44 -5.62
CA ASP A 272 -0.82 16.10 -6.86
C ASP A 272 -1.02 17.62 -6.76
N ARG A 273 -2.22 18.06 -6.32
CA ARG A 273 -2.56 19.49 -6.14
C ARG A 273 -1.58 20.22 -5.22
N TYR A 274 -1.12 19.58 -4.15
CA TYR A 274 -0.21 20.17 -3.19
C TYR A 274 1.26 19.72 -3.37
N ASN A 275 1.58 19.03 -4.46
CA ASN A 275 2.92 18.53 -4.79
C ASN A 275 3.58 17.76 -3.63
N VAL A 276 2.86 16.79 -3.06
CA VAL A 276 3.34 15.86 -2.04
C VAL A 276 3.65 14.53 -2.71
N GLU A 277 4.75 14.48 -3.47
CA GLU A 277 5.04 13.41 -4.44
C GLU A 277 5.06 12.01 -3.83
N ARG A 278 5.65 11.84 -2.63
CA ARG A 278 5.69 10.53 -1.96
C ARG A 278 4.29 10.02 -1.64
N LEU A 279 3.37 10.89 -1.21
CA LEU A 279 1.97 10.53 -0.96
C LEU A 279 1.27 10.13 -2.26
N LYS A 280 1.52 10.88 -3.33
CA LYS A 280 0.97 10.60 -4.66
C LYS A 280 1.36 9.20 -5.13
N LEU A 281 2.65 8.85 -5.05
CA LEU A 281 3.16 7.52 -5.41
C LEU A 281 2.59 6.39 -4.53
N ILE A 282 2.39 6.62 -3.23
CA ILE A 282 1.74 5.66 -2.34
C ILE A 282 0.28 5.41 -2.77
N CYS A 283 -0.46 6.48 -3.09
CA CYS A 283 -1.84 6.36 -3.56
C CYS A 283 -1.88 5.65 -4.92
N GLU A 284 -0.96 6.00 -5.83
CA GLU A 284 -0.79 5.35 -7.13
C GLU A 284 -0.58 3.84 -6.98
N HIS A 285 0.35 3.42 -6.12
CA HIS A 285 0.62 2.01 -5.84
C HIS A 285 -0.62 1.28 -5.29
N LYS A 286 -1.36 1.91 -4.35
CA LYS A 286 -2.60 1.33 -3.83
C LYS A 286 -3.64 1.12 -4.92
N LEU A 287 -3.81 2.08 -5.83
CA LEU A 287 -4.75 1.97 -6.93
C LEU A 287 -4.34 0.87 -7.91
N CYS A 288 -3.05 0.72 -8.21
CA CYS A 288 -2.54 -0.37 -9.05
C CYS A 288 -2.92 -1.76 -8.53
N SER A 289 -2.91 -1.95 -7.20
CA SER A 289 -3.24 -3.23 -6.57
C SER A 289 -4.72 -3.64 -6.65
N ARG A 290 -5.60 -2.72 -7.07
CA ARG A 290 -7.06 -2.93 -7.04
C ARG A 290 -7.74 -2.76 -8.40
N ILE A 291 -7.00 -2.74 -9.50
CA ILE A 291 -7.58 -2.59 -10.84
C ILE A 291 -8.50 -3.78 -11.17
N ASP A 292 -9.73 -3.48 -11.57
CA ASP A 292 -10.70 -4.44 -12.10
C ASP A 292 -11.51 -3.82 -13.26
N ALA A 293 -12.40 -4.62 -13.88
CA ALA A 293 -13.17 -4.18 -15.05
C ALA A 293 -14.08 -2.96 -14.77
N ASN A 294 -14.54 -2.78 -13.52
CA ASN A 294 -15.41 -1.66 -13.15
C ASN A 294 -14.59 -0.37 -12.88
N MET A 295 -13.36 -0.52 -12.37
CA MET A 295 -12.54 0.61 -11.93
C MET A 295 -11.47 1.04 -12.94
N VAL A 296 -11.10 0.19 -13.91
CA VAL A 296 -9.99 0.48 -14.83
C VAL A 296 -10.23 1.74 -15.67
N ALA A 297 -11.48 2.00 -16.06
CA ALA A 297 -11.84 3.17 -16.85
C ALA A 297 -11.61 4.48 -16.06
N THR A 298 -12.12 4.55 -14.83
CA THR A 298 -11.94 5.73 -13.95
C THR A 298 -10.49 5.89 -13.49
N SER A 299 -9.82 4.78 -13.16
CA SER A 299 -8.40 4.77 -12.76
C SER A 299 -7.48 5.26 -13.87
N LEU A 300 -7.77 4.91 -15.12
CA LEU A 300 -6.98 5.32 -16.28
C LEU A 300 -7.17 6.81 -16.61
N VAL A 301 -8.38 7.33 -16.45
CA VAL A 301 -8.64 8.78 -16.57
C VAL A 301 -7.90 9.54 -15.48
N LEU A 302 -8.01 9.09 -14.22
CA LEU A 302 -7.29 9.68 -13.09
C LEU A 302 -5.77 9.69 -13.33
N ALA A 303 -5.23 8.56 -13.80
CA ALA A 303 -3.81 8.43 -14.11
C ALA A 303 -3.35 9.41 -15.18
N GLN A 304 -4.14 9.59 -16.24
CA GLN A 304 -3.85 10.52 -17.32
C GLN A 304 -3.95 11.98 -16.86
N GLN A 305 -4.95 12.33 -16.02
CA GLN A 305 -5.15 13.68 -15.50
C GLN A 305 -4.03 14.12 -14.57
N HIS A 306 -3.54 13.21 -13.72
CA HIS A 306 -2.53 13.49 -12.70
C HIS A 306 -1.14 12.96 -13.06
N ASN A 307 -0.90 12.60 -14.33
CA ASN A 307 0.40 12.10 -14.83
C ASN A 307 0.98 10.92 -14.01
N CYS A 308 0.14 10.00 -13.58
CA CYS A 308 0.52 8.80 -12.81
C CYS A 308 0.88 7.67 -13.79
N ASN A 309 2.15 7.59 -14.17
CA ASN A 309 2.61 6.70 -15.23
C ASN A 309 2.54 5.21 -14.86
N GLY A 310 2.79 4.86 -13.60
CA GLY A 310 2.70 3.49 -13.10
C GLY A 310 1.26 2.97 -13.11
N LEU A 311 0.30 3.78 -12.65
CA LEU A 311 -1.12 3.45 -12.69
C LEU A 311 -1.64 3.38 -14.13
N LYS A 312 -1.21 4.30 -14.99
CA LYS A 312 -1.54 4.26 -16.42
C LYS A 312 -1.06 2.95 -17.04
N GLU A 313 0.19 2.57 -16.79
CA GLU A 313 0.78 1.34 -17.34
C GLU A 313 0.06 0.10 -16.82
N ALA A 314 -0.24 0.03 -15.53
CA ALA A 314 -0.98 -1.08 -14.93
C ALA A 314 -2.39 -1.22 -15.52
N CYS A 315 -3.09 -0.10 -15.76
CA CYS A 315 -4.40 -0.10 -16.42
C CYS A 315 -4.30 -0.58 -17.88
N LEU A 316 -3.31 -0.11 -18.64
CA LEU A 316 -3.10 -0.55 -20.02
C LEU A 316 -2.71 -2.03 -20.09
N GLN A 317 -1.91 -2.53 -19.15
CA GLN A 317 -1.57 -3.94 -19.02
C GLN A 317 -2.82 -4.78 -18.74
N PHE A 318 -3.69 -4.34 -17.83
CA PHE A 318 -4.97 -5.01 -17.55
C PHE A 318 -5.85 -5.11 -18.81
N LEU A 319 -5.97 -4.01 -19.55
CA LEU A 319 -6.75 -3.91 -20.79
C LEU A 319 -6.11 -4.63 -21.99
N SER A 320 -4.84 -5.02 -21.89
CA SER A 320 -4.16 -5.76 -22.96
C SER A 320 -4.65 -7.21 -23.08
N SER A 321 -5.30 -7.75 -22.04
CA SER A 321 -5.96 -9.06 -22.11
C SER A 321 -7.33 -8.94 -22.81
N PRO A 322 -7.59 -9.74 -23.87
CA PRO A 322 -8.87 -9.71 -24.59
C PRO A 322 -10.09 -9.95 -23.68
N SER A 323 -9.97 -10.85 -22.69
CA SER A 323 -11.06 -11.16 -21.76
C SER A 323 -11.41 -9.98 -20.84
N ASN A 324 -10.39 -9.23 -20.40
CA ASN A 324 -10.58 -8.05 -19.56
C ASN A 324 -11.15 -6.89 -20.37
N LEU A 325 -10.68 -6.72 -21.60
CA LEU A 325 -11.20 -5.69 -22.50
C LEU A 325 -12.69 -5.95 -22.82
N GLU A 326 -13.06 -7.20 -23.09
CA GLU A 326 -14.45 -7.59 -23.29
C GLU A 326 -15.29 -7.29 -22.05
N ALA A 327 -14.81 -7.64 -20.85
CA ALA A 327 -15.49 -7.31 -19.60
C ALA A 327 -15.70 -5.80 -19.40
N VAL A 328 -14.73 -4.96 -19.79
CA VAL A 328 -14.85 -3.50 -19.72
C VAL A 328 -15.82 -2.95 -20.75
N VAL A 329 -15.88 -3.53 -21.96
CA VAL A 329 -16.85 -3.16 -23.00
C VAL A 329 -18.28 -3.49 -22.59
N LEU A 330 -18.48 -4.54 -21.77
CA LEU A 330 -19.78 -4.87 -21.19
C LEU A 330 -20.21 -3.88 -20.08
N THR A 331 -19.31 -2.99 -19.65
CA THR A 331 -19.62 -1.89 -18.73
C THR A 331 -19.68 -0.55 -19.47
N ASP A 332 -20.18 0.49 -18.83
CA ASP A 332 -20.12 1.86 -19.35
C ASP A 332 -18.67 2.42 -19.41
N GLY A 333 -17.69 1.68 -18.90
CA GLY A 333 -16.28 2.09 -18.80
C GLY A 333 -15.62 2.35 -20.16
N TYR A 334 -15.97 1.59 -21.20
CA TYR A 334 -15.40 1.80 -22.54
C TYR A 334 -15.88 3.12 -23.16
N ASP A 335 -17.18 3.40 -23.09
CA ASP A 335 -17.75 4.66 -23.60
C ASP A 335 -17.26 5.85 -22.77
N TYR A 336 -17.10 5.68 -21.45
CA TYR A 336 -16.49 6.68 -20.58
C TYR A 336 -15.04 7.02 -20.99
N LEU A 337 -14.22 6.01 -21.29
CA LEU A 337 -12.85 6.21 -21.78
C LEU A 337 -12.82 6.93 -23.14
N LYS A 338 -13.76 6.60 -24.02
CA LYS A 338 -13.87 7.23 -25.34
C LYS A 338 -14.18 8.71 -25.26
N LEU A 339 -15.02 9.11 -24.31
CA LEU A 339 -15.35 10.52 -24.08
C LEU A 339 -14.25 11.26 -23.32
N SER A 340 -13.66 10.62 -22.31
CA SER A 340 -12.76 11.29 -21.36
C SER A 340 -11.31 11.33 -21.82
N CYS A 341 -10.81 10.29 -22.51
CA CYS A 341 -9.40 10.13 -22.86
C CYS A 341 -9.17 9.44 -24.23
N PRO A 342 -9.52 10.09 -25.37
CA PRO A 342 -9.37 9.48 -26.71
C PRO A 342 -7.94 9.10 -27.09
N SER A 343 -6.94 9.85 -26.59
CA SER A 343 -5.51 9.59 -26.83
C SER A 343 -5.05 8.26 -26.23
N VAL A 344 -5.59 7.89 -25.07
CA VAL A 344 -5.24 6.66 -24.37
C VAL A 344 -5.82 5.44 -25.08
N LEU A 345 -7.01 5.55 -25.67
CA LEU A 345 -7.56 4.50 -26.52
C LEU A 345 -6.71 4.26 -27.78
N LYS A 346 -6.17 5.32 -28.40
CA LYS A 346 -5.22 5.16 -29.51
C LYS A 346 -3.97 4.41 -29.07
N GLU A 347 -3.46 4.70 -27.88
CA GLU A 347 -2.32 4.00 -27.30
C GLU A 347 -2.64 2.50 -27.05
N LEU A 348 -3.81 2.21 -26.48
CA LEU A 348 -4.27 0.83 -26.25
C LEU A 348 -4.40 0.05 -27.56
N ILE A 349 -5.06 0.62 -28.57
CA ILE A 349 -5.18 -0.01 -29.91
C ILE A 349 -3.78 -0.30 -30.47
N ALA A 350 -2.86 0.64 -30.35
CA ALA A 350 -1.50 0.48 -30.84
C ALA A 350 -0.68 -0.60 -30.09
N ARG A 351 -1.08 -0.98 -28.88
CA ARG A 351 -0.51 -2.11 -28.12
C ARG A 351 -1.12 -3.45 -28.52
N LEU A 352 -2.40 -3.46 -28.87
CA LEU A 352 -3.13 -4.67 -29.29
C LEU A 352 -2.85 -5.08 -30.74
N LEU A 353 -2.36 -4.16 -31.59
CA LEU A 353 -2.00 -4.47 -32.97
C LEU A 353 -0.83 -5.47 -33.04
N PRO A 354 -0.92 -6.51 -33.88
CA PRO A 354 0.15 -7.47 -34.09
C PRO A 354 1.47 -6.79 -34.49
N VAL A 355 2.60 -7.33 -34.03
CA VAL A 355 3.95 -6.80 -34.32
C VAL A 355 4.20 -6.64 -35.83
N GLU A 356 3.57 -7.47 -36.65
CA GLU A 356 3.63 -7.44 -38.12
C GLU A 356 3.00 -6.18 -38.75
N MET A 357 2.07 -5.51 -38.07
CA MET A 357 1.50 -4.21 -38.49
C MET A 357 2.26 -3.01 -37.92
N LYS A 358 3.26 -3.21 -37.05
CA LYS A 358 4.01 -2.11 -36.40
C LYS A 358 4.87 -1.33 -37.41
N ALA A 359 5.28 -1.96 -38.51
CA ALA A 359 5.96 -1.30 -39.63
C ALA A 359 5.03 -0.40 -40.47
N ALA A 360 3.71 -0.59 -40.41
CA ALA A 360 2.73 0.29 -41.05
C ALA A 360 2.35 1.51 -40.18
N LYS A 361 2.76 1.51 -38.91
CA LYS A 361 2.44 2.54 -37.91
C LYS A 361 3.04 3.91 -38.23
N ASP A 362 4.22 3.94 -38.84
CA ASP A 362 4.89 5.18 -39.25
C ASP A 362 4.27 5.83 -40.50
N ILE A 363 3.52 5.06 -41.29
CA ILE A 363 2.87 5.54 -42.52
C ILE A 363 1.48 6.14 -42.21
N VAL A 364 0.76 5.59 -41.24
CA VAL A 364 -0.58 6.06 -40.86
C VAL A 364 -0.55 7.24 -39.88
N MET A 365 0.53 7.41 -39.10
CA MET A 365 0.69 8.54 -38.16
C MET A 365 1.28 9.81 -38.81
N ALA A 366 1.62 9.78 -40.10
CA ALA A 366 2.20 10.88 -40.86
C ALA A 366 1.24 11.54 -41.88
N ILE A 367 -0.01 11.06 -41.96
CA ILE A 367 -1.13 11.63 -42.73
C ILE A 367 -2.17 12.12 -41.72
#